data_AF-A0A2E2UT26-F1
#
_entry.id   AF-A0A2E2UT26-F1
#
_cell.length_a   1.000
_cell.length_b   1.000
_cell.length_c   1.000
_cell.angle_alpha   90.00
_cell.angle_beta   90.00
_cell.angle_gamma   90.00
#
_symmetry.space_group_name_H-M   'P 1'
#
loop_
_entity.id
_entity.type
_entity.pdbx_description
1 polymer ?
#
loop_
_entity_poly.entity_id
_entity_poly.type
_entity_poly.pdbx_seq_one_letter_code
_entity_poly.pdbx_strand_id
1 'polypeptide(L)'
;MIESVKYKNILMSIILNLLNLSILKIYYMNNFIKNSALALILSISSIATAQLPDGSVAPDFTTTDVNGNTHRLYDYLDEGYTVILDISATWCGPCWNYHTGGTFEEIWEAHGPAGEPGVSPNTTDDVMILWFEGDPSTALSELENSNYGNWLNPNNAGEIQFPIINDDNIADLYDLPYWPIIYTICPNRILSESGQLSASNHYAGLGDCLQPSEGTNAAILNLQSTIESSGCEASASGNLSVVVQNMGTTNLTQFSIEVTADGQTIASEVFNGNLNVYETTTVNFGNLTIDTESIEIVITSNDANSSDNSITEYYSFSSGETEAEVTVVLLTDNYASEIYLEITDENGNVVWSEGNENVAGNYDTGQENPAADQTNPLENNQSYEWTVSLPAENCHTFFIGDYFGDGLDAAQWGGTNGNWTIKDNNGISIAQMTTANFEGSDNASFLNTVAGNPSSINEIERFGFSIFPNPMKDNGTININLSESSETRLDIVNILGEISFTKLLNLNSGNNSVNLNVSHLNNGIYFAHVTVDGETKTMKITINK
;
A
#
# COMPACT_ATOMS: atom_id res chain seq x y z
N MET A 1 2.80 67.38 36.02
CA MET A 1 2.22 66.71 34.83
C MET A 1 3.17 65.64 34.25
N ILE A 2 3.92 64.92 35.10
CA ILE A 2 4.84 63.83 34.72
C ILE A 2 4.60 62.56 35.58
N GLU A 3 3.80 62.65 36.65
CA GLU A 3 3.45 61.49 37.50
C GLU A 3 2.16 60.75 37.07
N SER A 4 1.23 61.37 36.34
CA SER A 4 0.00 60.68 35.92
C SER A 4 0.16 59.78 34.68
N VAL A 5 1.24 59.96 33.90
CA VAL A 5 1.55 59.12 32.73
C VAL A 5 2.28 57.84 33.14
N LYS A 6 3.10 57.87 34.20
CA LYS A 6 3.77 56.68 34.73
C LYS A 6 2.79 55.68 35.38
N TYR A 7 1.78 56.16 36.11
CA TYR A 7 0.78 55.28 36.72
C TYR A 7 -0.19 54.65 35.71
N LYS A 8 -0.53 55.35 34.62
CA LYS A 8 -1.42 54.82 33.58
C LYS A 8 -0.75 53.71 32.75
N ASN A 9 0.55 53.84 32.48
CA ASN A 9 1.32 52.82 31.74
C ASN A 9 1.66 51.58 32.58
N ILE A 10 1.87 51.74 33.90
CA ILE A 10 2.07 50.60 34.80
C ILE A 10 0.76 49.83 35.01
N LEU A 11 -0.37 50.53 35.16
CA LEU A 11 -1.68 49.87 35.31
C LEU A 11 -2.12 49.15 34.03
N MET A 12 -1.81 49.68 32.84
CA MET A 12 -2.15 49.05 31.55
C MET A 12 -1.26 47.83 31.23
N SER A 13 0.01 47.84 31.64
CA SER A 13 0.92 46.69 31.52
C SER A 13 0.57 45.55 32.49
N ILE A 14 0.10 45.88 33.70
CA ILE A 14 -0.38 44.88 34.68
C ILE A 14 -1.72 44.27 34.24
N ILE A 15 -2.62 45.05 33.64
CA ILE A 15 -3.90 44.56 33.12
C ILE A 15 -3.72 43.70 31.86
N LEU A 16 -2.79 44.03 30.95
CA LEU A 16 -2.47 43.17 29.80
C LEU A 16 -1.81 41.84 30.20
N ASN A 17 -0.93 41.84 31.22
CA ASN A 17 -0.33 40.60 31.72
C ASN A 17 -1.33 39.72 32.49
N LEU A 18 -2.28 40.30 33.21
CA LEU A 18 -3.32 39.53 33.92
C LEU A 18 -4.40 38.96 32.98
N LEU A 19 -4.68 39.61 31.84
CA LEU A 19 -5.61 39.14 30.81
C LEU A 19 -5.00 38.04 29.90
N ASN A 20 -3.70 38.07 29.60
CA ASN A 20 -3.08 36.99 28.82
C ASN A 20 -2.70 35.76 29.66
N LEU A 21 -2.38 35.91 30.96
CA LEU A 21 -2.21 34.76 31.86
C LEU A 21 -3.54 34.03 32.18
N SER A 22 -4.69 34.65 31.92
CA SER A 22 -6.01 34.02 32.07
C SER A 22 -6.55 33.42 30.77
N ILE A 23 -6.12 33.91 29.61
CA ILE A 23 -6.45 33.32 28.29
C ILE A 23 -5.51 32.13 27.95
N LEU A 24 -4.24 32.16 28.38
CA LEU A 24 -3.31 31.04 28.18
C LEU A 24 -3.55 29.85 29.13
N LYS A 25 -4.22 30.07 30.28
CA LYS A 25 -4.62 28.99 31.20
C LYS A 25 -5.89 28.25 30.76
N ILE A 26 -6.72 28.85 29.90
CA ILE A 26 -7.89 28.19 29.32
C ILE A 26 -7.49 27.38 28.07
N TYR A 27 -6.38 27.72 27.42
CA TYR A 27 -5.83 26.97 26.28
C TYR A 27 -5.00 25.73 26.68
N TYR A 28 -4.50 25.66 27.92
CA TYR A 28 -3.62 24.56 28.39
C TYR A 28 -4.18 23.71 29.55
N MET A 29 -5.43 23.92 29.99
CA MET A 29 -6.08 23.11 31.04
C MET A 29 -7.24 22.22 30.55
N ASN A 30 -7.38 22.00 29.24
CA ASN A 30 -8.33 21.01 28.69
C ASN A 30 -7.64 19.77 28.08
N ASN A 31 -6.36 19.55 28.36
CA ASN A 31 -5.59 18.42 27.81
C ASN A 31 -4.99 17.49 28.86
N PHE A 32 -5.59 17.36 30.05
CA PHE A 32 -5.18 16.35 31.02
C PHE A 32 -6.34 15.92 31.90
N ILE A 33 -7.17 15.01 31.40
CA ILE A 33 -7.80 13.88 32.11
C ILE A 33 -8.53 13.05 31.04
N LYS A 34 -8.10 11.78 30.90
CA LYS A 34 -8.54 10.72 29.96
C LYS A 34 -7.73 10.60 28.66
N ASN A 35 -6.45 10.23 28.80
CA ASN A 35 -5.85 9.32 27.83
C ASN A 35 -6.38 7.90 28.08
N SER A 36 -6.48 7.16 26.99
CA SER A 36 -6.52 5.69 26.93
C SER A 36 -7.89 5.05 27.17
N ALA A 37 -8.84 5.29 26.26
CA ALA A 37 -9.82 4.28 25.90
C ALA A 37 -9.53 3.85 24.46
N LEU A 38 -8.82 2.74 24.37
CA LEU A 38 -8.52 1.90 23.24
C LEU A 38 -9.74 1.83 22.29
N ALA A 39 -9.65 2.45 21.12
CA ALA A 39 -10.51 2.09 20.00
C ALA A 39 -10.09 0.68 19.60
N LEU A 40 -10.87 -0.30 20.00
CA LEU A 40 -10.79 -1.65 19.50
C LEU A 40 -11.28 -1.58 18.04
N ILE A 41 -10.35 -1.25 17.12
CA ILE A 41 -10.53 -1.52 15.69
C ILE A 41 -10.45 -3.04 15.59
N LEU A 42 -11.60 -3.72 15.69
CA LEU A 42 -11.74 -5.01 15.06
C LEU A 42 -11.60 -4.73 13.56
N SER A 43 -10.41 -4.94 13.01
CA SER A 43 -10.24 -5.20 11.59
C SER A 43 -10.89 -6.54 11.29
N ILE A 44 -12.22 -6.49 11.14
CA ILE A 44 -12.91 -7.45 10.29
C ILE A 44 -12.34 -7.12 8.91
N SER A 45 -11.51 -8.01 8.37
CA SER A 45 -11.15 -8.02 6.95
C SER A 45 -12.43 -8.25 6.16
N SER A 46 -13.20 -7.18 5.98
CA SER A 46 -14.08 -7.04 4.84
C SER A 46 -13.17 -7.11 3.63
N ILE A 47 -13.39 -8.11 2.79
CA ILE A 47 -13.02 -8.07 1.38
C ILE A 47 -13.50 -6.68 0.92
N ALA A 48 -12.56 -5.75 0.73
CA ALA A 48 -12.91 -4.45 0.19
C ALA A 48 -13.23 -4.69 -1.28
N THR A 49 -14.47 -5.07 -1.57
CA THR A 49 -15.06 -4.76 -2.87
C THR A 49 -15.14 -3.24 -2.87
N ALA A 50 -14.22 -2.59 -3.58
CA ALA A 50 -14.23 -1.16 -3.70
C ALA A 50 -15.52 -0.78 -4.44
N GLN A 51 -16.47 -0.14 -3.75
CA GLN A 51 -17.54 0.58 -4.44
C GLN A 51 -16.91 1.48 -5.49
N LEU A 52 -17.61 1.69 -6.60
CA LEU A 52 -17.14 2.63 -7.62
C LEU A 52 -16.91 4.01 -6.96
N PRO A 53 -15.68 4.53 -6.92
CA PRO A 53 -15.40 5.81 -6.29
C PRO A 53 -15.98 6.96 -7.12
N ASP A 54 -16.26 8.08 -6.45
CA ASP A 54 -16.64 9.33 -7.12
C ASP A 54 -15.65 9.68 -8.23
N GLY A 55 -16.16 10.07 -9.40
CA GLY A 55 -15.34 10.33 -10.57
C GLY A 55 -15.16 9.13 -11.50
N SER A 56 -15.64 7.94 -11.12
CA SER A 56 -15.62 6.77 -12.00
C SER A 56 -16.56 6.94 -13.20
N VAL A 57 -16.22 6.25 -14.29
CA VAL A 57 -17.16 6.09 -15.42
C VAL A 57 -18.19 5.04 -15.03
N ALA A 58 -19.46 5.41 -15.03
CA ALA A 58 -20.58 4.52 -14.74
C ALA A 58 -20.61 3.34 -15.74
N PRO A 59 -20.60 2.08 -15.27
CA PRO A 59 -20.81 0.93 -16.14
C PRO A 59 -22.16 1.01 -16.87
N ASP A 60 -22.15 0.82 -18.18
CA ASP A 60 -23.41 0.76 -18.95
C ASP A 60 -24.17 -0.54 -18.66
N PHE A 61 -25.49 -0.47 -18.72
CA PHE A 61 -26.36 -1.64 -18.58
C PHE A 61 -27.56 -1.55 -19.52
N THR A 62 -28.16 -2.69 -19.83
CA THR A 62 -29.47 -2.78 -20.49
C THR A 62 -30.33 -3.74 -19.71
N THR A 63 -31.46 -3.26 -19.20
CA THR A 63 -32.36 -4.02 -18.32
C THR A 63 -33.82 -3.81 -18.72
N THR A 64 -34.75 -4.51 -18.05
CA THR A 64 -36.20 -4.37 -18.26
C THR A 64 -36.89 -4.09 -16.93
N ASP A 65 -37.74 -3.07 -16.88
CA ASP A 65 -38.52 -2.73 -15.68
C ASP A 65 -39.64 -3.75 -15.40
N VAL A 66 -40.28 -3.62 -14.24
CA VAL A 66 -41.40 -4.48 -13.83
C VAL A 66 -42.65 -4.35 -14.73
N ASN A 67 -42.71 -3.32 -15.58
CA ASN A 67 -43.79 -3.08 -16.54
C ASN A 67 -43.46 -3.64 -17.95
N GLY A 68 -42.24 -4.14 -18.17
CA GLY A 68 -41.78 -4.70 -19.44
C GLY A 68 -41.12 -3.70 -20.38
N ASN A 69 -40.81 -2.48 -19.94
CA ASN A 69 -40.07 -1.48 -20.72
C ASN A 69 -38.56 -1.74 -20.63
N THR A 70 -37.84 -1.59 -21.74
CA THR A 70 -36.38 -1.73 -21.76
C THR A 70 -35.72 -0.39 -21.48
N HIS A 71 -34.69 -0.41 -20.63
CA HIS A 71 -33.91 0.75 -20.21
C HIS A 71 -32.44 0.49 -20.47
N ARG A 72 -31.74 1.47 -21.06
CA ARG A 72 -30.28 1.47 -21.17
C ARG A 72 -29.73 2.77 -20.61
N LEU A 73 -28.77 2.69 -19.69
CA LEU A 73 -28.24 3.86 -18.99
C LEU A 73 -27.74 4.91 -19.99
N TYR A 74 -26.89 4.50 -20.91
CA TYR A 74 -26.24 5.45 -21.81
C TYR A 74 -27.20 6.10 -22.81
N ASP A 75 -28.36 5.49 -23.10
CA ASP A 75 -29.36 6.15 -23.96
C ASP A 75 -29.91 7.42 -23.29
N TYR A 76 -30.13 7.39 -21.96
CA TYR A 76 -30.55 8.58 -21.20
C TYR A 76 -29.45 9.65 -21.11
N LEU A 77 -28.22 9.21 -20.86
CA LEU A 77 -27.08 10.12 -20.74
C LEU A 77 -26.78 10.81 -22.10
N ASP A 78 -26.88 10.07 -23.19
CA ASP A 78 -26.70 10.59 -24.56
C ASP A 78 -27.84 11.56 -24.97
N GLU A 79 -29.04 11.41 -24.41
CA GLU A 79 -30.15 12.36 -24.52
C GLU A 79 -29.97 13.61 -23.64
N GLY A 80 -28.98 13.62 -22.73
CA GLY A 80 -28.64 14.73 -21.87
C GLY A 80 -29.27 14.69 -20.47
N TYR A 81 -29.95 13.59 -20.12
CA TYR A 81 -30.48 13.41 -18.76
C TYR A 81 -29.35 13.15 -17.77
N THR A 82 -29.48 13.70 -16.57
CA THR A 82 -28.77 13.18 -15.39
C THR A 82 -29.57 12.01 -14.84
N VAL A 83 -28.91 10.88 -14.57
CA VAL A 83 -29.56 9.70 -14.02
C VAL A 83 -29.31 9.62 -12.52
N ILE A 84 -30.38 9.57 -11.72
CA ILE A 84 -30.32 9.15 -10.32
C ILE A 84 -30.57 7.65 -10.31
N LEU A 85 -29.53 6.89 -9.97
CA LEU A 85 -29.57 5.44 -9.87
C LEU A 85 -29.67 5.07 -8.39
N ASP A 86 -30.83 4.58 -7.97
CA ASP A 86 -31.04 4.05 -6.62
C ASP A 86 -30.95 2.53 -6.65
N ILE A 87 -30.04 1.97 -5.86
CA ILE A 87 -29.87 0.52 -5.72
C ILE A 87 -30.17 0.17 -4.26
N SER A 88 -31.30 -0.52 -4.07
CA SER A 88 -31.93 -0.76 -2.78
C SER A 88 -32.35 -2.24 -2.65
N ALA A 89 -32.71 -2.64 -1.42
CA ALA A 89 -33.21 -3.98 -1.13
C ALA A 89 -34.52 -3.94 -0.34
N THR A 90 -35.46 -4.85 -0.59
CA THR A 90 -36.80 -4.83 0.05
C THR A 90 -36.78 -5.04 1.57
N TRP A 91 -35.70 -5.59 2.11
CA TRP A 91 -35.48 -5.77 3.55
C TRP A 91 -34.68 -4.62 4.19
N CYS A 92 -34.25 -3.63 3.41
CA CYS A 92 -33.44 -2.51 3.89
C CYS A 92 -34.31 -1.42 4.54
N GLY A 93 -34.24 -1.33 5.87
CA GLY A 93 -34.97 -0.33 6.64
C GLY A 93 -34.65 1.14 6.28
N PRO A 94 -33.37 1.54 6.16
CA PRO A 94 -33.00 2.88 5.69
C PRO A 94 -33.53 3.20 4.28
N CYS A 95 -33.51 2.23 3.37
CA CYS A 95 -34.07 2.34 2.03
C CYS A 95 -35.58 2.63 2.12
N TRP A 96 -36.33 1.79 2.85
CA TRP A 96 -37.78 1.97 3.05
C TRP A 96 -38.12 3.35 3.60
N ASN A 97 -37.41 3.80 4.64
CA ASN A 97 -37.64 5.12 5.24
C ASN A 97 -37.48 6.25 4.23
N TYR A 98 -36.55 6.11 3.28
CA TYR A 98 -36.31 7.13 2.26
C TYR A 98 -37.37 7.12 1.15
N HIS A 99 -37.75 5.95 0.65
CA HIS A 99 -38.88 5.82 -0.29
C HIS A 99 -40.20 6.32 0.32
N THR A 100 -40.48 6.01 1.60
CA THR A 100 -41.67 6.57 2.27
C THR A 100 -41.61 8.10 2.43
N GLY A 101 -40.41 8.68 2.38
CA GLY A 101 -40.18 10.12 2.43
C GLY A 101 -40.61 10.87 1.17
N GLY A 102 -40.83 10.18 0.04
CA GLY A 102 -41.36 10.78 -1.19
C GLY A 102 -40.34 11.63 -1.97
N THR A 103 -39.04 11.48 -1.70
CA THR A 103 -38.01 12.36 -2.30
C THR A 103 -37.85 12.13 -3.80
N PHE A 104 -37.83 10.87 -4.25
CA PHE A 104 -37.73 10.56 -5.67
C PHE A 104 -39.01 10.93 -6.43
N GLU A 105 -40.17 10.84 -5.81
CA GLU A 105 -41.44 11.27 -6.38
C GLU A 105 -41.48 12.79 -6.58
N GLU A 106 -40.96 13.58 -5.62
CA GLU A 106 -40.82 15.03 -5.77
C GLU A 106 -39.89 15.39 -6.94
N ILE A 107 -38.76 14.70 -7.07
CA ILE A 107 -37.83 14.89 -8.19
C ILE A 107 -38.49 14.48 -9.51
N TRP A 108 -39.13 13.31 -9.57
CA TRP A 108 -39.79 12.80 -10.77
C TRP A 108 -40.89 13.75 -11.25
N GLU A 109 -41.75 14.23 -10.35
CA GLU A 109 -42.80 15.19 -10.71
C GLU A 109 -42.22 16.49 -11.29
N ALA A 110 -41.13 17.02 -10.69
CA ALA A 110 -40.59 18.32 -11.05
C ALA A 110 -39.56 18.31 -12.19
N HIS A 111 -38.84 17.20 -12.38
CA HIS A 111 -37.64 17.12 -13.20
C HIS A 111 -37.60 15.89 -14.13
N GLY A 112 -38.55 14.96 -13.98
CA GLY A 112 -38.66 13.76 -14.81
C GLY A 112 -38.93 14.03 -16.29
N PRO A 113 -38.84 13.00 -17.15
CA PRO A 113 -38.99 13.16 -18.59
C PRO A 113 -40.38 13.68 -19.01
N ALA A 114 -40.42 14.65 -19.91
CA ALA A 114 -41.65 15.32 -20.31
C ALA A 114 -42.64 14.35 -20.99
N GLY A 115 -43.83 14.21 -20.40
CA GLY A 115 -44.92 13.38 -20.92
C GLY A 115 -45.03 12.01 -20.26
N GLU A 116 -44.10 11.64 -19.38
CA GLU A 116 -44.21 10.43 -18.57
C GLU A 116 -45.29 10.55 -17.47
N PRO A 117 -45.89 9.44 -17.03
CA PRO A 117 -46.85 9.43 -15.93
C PRO A 117 -46.28 10.07 -14.64
N GLY A 118 -47.08 10.87 -13.96
CA GLY A 118 -46.67 11.55 -12.73
C GLY A 118 -45.74 12.76 -12.92
N VAL A 119 -45.28 13.05 -14.14
CA VAL A 119 -44.42 14.20 -14.43
C VAL A 119 -45.24 15.47 -14.70
N SER A 120 -44.84 16.58 -14.10
CA SER A 120 -45.45 17.89 -14.29
C SER A 120 -45.33 18.39 -15.73
N PRO A 121 -46.36 19.03 -16.32
CA PRO A 121 -46.24 19.71 -17.60
C PRO A 121 -45.21 20.86 -17.63
N ASN A 122 -44.72 21.29 -16.46
CA ASN A 122 -43.66 22.31 -16.32
C ASN A 122 -42.33 21.69 -15.86
N THR A 123 -42.12 20.40 -16.09
CA THR A 123 -40.87 19.71 -15.76
C THR A 123 -39.67 20.39 -16.43
N THR A 124 -38.50 20.29 -15.80
CA THR A 124 -37.22 20.68 -16.41
C THR A 124 -36.71 19.68 -17.45
N ASP A 125 -37.25 18.46 -17.46
CA ASP A 125 -36.97 17.42 -18.46
C ASP A 125 -35.47 17.08 -18.56
N ASP A 126 -34.82 16.94 -17.39
CA ASP A 126 -33.36 16.82 -17.27
C ASP A 126 -32.92 15.75 -16.25
N VAL A 127 -33.85 15.07 -15.58
CA VAL A 127 -33.56 13.96 -14.64
C VAL A 127 -34.29 12.68 -15.05
N MET A 128 -33.57 11.56 -15.05
CA MET A 128 -34.12 10.21 -15.08
C MET A 128 -33.86 9.53 -13.73
N ILE A 129 -34.85 8.83 -13.18
CA ILE A 129 -34.69 8.01 -11.97
C ILE A 129 -34.81 6.54 -12.38
N LEU A 130 -33.82 5.74 -12.03
CA LEU A 130 -33.85 4.29 -12.18
C LEU A 130 -33.68 3.67 -10.80
N TRP A 131 -34.70 2.97 -10.33
CA TRP A 131 -34.63 2.28 -9.06
C TRP A 131 -34.48 0.77 -9.28
N PHE A 132 -33.40 0.21 -8.76
CA PHE A 132 -33.11 -1.21 -8.73
C PHE A 132 -33.40 -1.79 -7.34
N GLU A 133 -34.22 -2.82 -7.32
CA GLU A 133 -34.12 -3.88 -6.33
C GLU A 133 -32.98 -4.81 -6.77
N GLY A 134 -31.85 -4.74 -6.04
CA GLY A 134 -30.62 -5.41 -6.42
C GLY A 134 -30.28 -6.65 -5.60
N ASP A 135 -31.15 -7.10 -4.69
CA ASP A 135 -30.85 -8.25 -3.84
C ASP A 135 -31.26 -9.57 -4.54
N PRO A 136 -30.33 -10.53 -4.73
CA PRO A 136 -30.62 -11.79 -5.43
C PRO A 136 -31.63 -12.69 -4.71
N SER A 137 -31.92 -12.41 -3.43
CA SER A 137 -32.83 -13.17 -2.60
C SER A 137 -34.25 -12.61 -2.59
N THR A 138 -34.48 -11.42 -3.16
CA THR A 138 -35.80 -10.80 -3.21
C THR A 138 -36.64 -11.37 -4.35
N ALA A 139 -37.81 -11.92 -4.01
CA ALA A 139 -38.77 -12.30 -5.03
C ALA A 139 -39.57 -11.07 -5.50
N LEU A 140 -39.90 -10.99 -6.79
CA LEU A 140 -40.71 -9.88 -7.34
C LEU A 140 -42.01 -9.59 -6.55
N SER A 141 -42.63 -10.63 -5.97
CA SER A 141 -43.82 -10.50 -5.13
C SER A 141 -43.60 -9.70 -3.83
N GLU A 142 -42.36 -9.59 -3.37
CA GLU A 142 -41.98 -8.85 -2.15
C GLU A 142 -41.97 -7.34 -2.39
N LEU A 143 -41.91 -6.87 -3.64
CA LEU A 143 -42.17 -5.46 -3.93
C LEU A 143 -43.60 -5.07 -3.49
N GLU A 144 -44.60 -5.91 -3.72
CA GLU A 144 -45.97 -5.61 -3.31
C GLU A 144 -46.25 -5.91 -1.82
N ASN A 145 -45.51 -6.87 -1.23
CA ASN A 145 -45.84 -7.45 0.07
C ASN A 145 -44.60 -7.77 0.92
N SER A 146 -43.69 -6.82 1.09
CA SER A 146 -42.53 -6.98 1.98
C SER A 146 -42.92 -6.90 3.47
N ASN A 147 -41.94 -7.18 4.35
CA ASN A 147 -42.09 -6.96 5.79
C ASN A 147 -42.29 -5.48 6.18
N TYR A 148 -41.91 -4.54 5.32
CA TYR A 148 -42.09 -3.11 5.54
C TYR A 148 -43.39 -2.56 4.93
N GLY A 149 -43.84 -3.15 3.82
CA GLY A 149 -45.08 -2.79 3.14
C GLY A 149 -45.00 -2.96 1.62
N ASN A 150 -45.90 -2.25 0.94
CA ASN A 150 -45.95 -2.21 -0.52
C ASN A 150 -44.96 -1.16 -1.04
N TRP A 151 -43.84 -1.62 -1.57
CA TRP A 151 -42.79 -0.82 -2.21
C TRP A 151 -43.25 -0.13 -3.48
N LEU A 152 -44.32 -0.60 -4.14
CA LEU A 152 -44.91 0.10 -5.28
C LEU A 152 -45.75 1.32 -4.88
N ASN A 153 -46.12 1.45 -3.60
CA ASN A 153 -46.89 2.57 -3.06
C ASN A 153 -46.53 2.79 -1.57
N PRO A 154 -45.27 3.20 -1.28
CA PRO A 154 -44.69 3.12 0.06
C PRO A 154 -45.37 4.07 1.07
N ASN A 155 -45.89 5.20 0.61
CA ASN A 155 -46.52 6.23 1.44
C ASN A 155 -48.06 6.27 1.32
N ASN A 156 -48.68 5.34 0.58
CA ASN A 156 -50.11 5.34 0.23
C ASN A 156 -50.58 6.61 -0.53
N ALA A 157 -49.68 7.35 -1.17
CA ALA A 157 -49.99 8.57 -1.92
C ALA A 157 -50.21 8.32 -3.43
N GLY A 158 -49.96 7.10 -3.91
CA GLY A 158 -50.05 6.73 -5.32
C GLY A 158 -49.01 5.68 -5.67
N GLU A 159 -49.21 4.96 -6.77
CA GLU A 159 -48.16 4.06 -7.27
C GLU A 159 -46.95 4.86 -7.72
N ILE A 160 -45.75 4.34 -7.49
CA ILE A 160 -44.50 4.90 -8.03
C ILE A 160 -44.58 4.93 -9.55
N GLN A 161 -44.15 6.05 -10.15
CA GLN A 161 -44.27 6.28 -11.59
C GLN A 161 -42.94 6.28 -12.34
N PHE A 162 -41.80 6.31 -11.63
CA PHE A 162 -40.48 6.11 -12.23
C PHE A 162 -40.16 4.61 -12.41
N PRO A 163 -39.28 4.24 -13.35
CA PRO A 163 -38.88 2.85 -13.57
C PRO A 163 -38.41 2.11 -12.31
N ILE A 164 -38.99 0.93 -12.10
CA ILE A 164 -38.64 -0.01 -11.04
C ILE A 164 -38.09 -1.26 -11.70
N ILE A 165 -36.86 -1.63 -11.36
CA ILE A 165 -36.15 -2.75 -11.94
C ILE A 165 -35.87 -3.77 -10.83
N ASN A 166 -36.11 -5.05 -11.12
CA ASN A 166 -35.79 -6.16 -10.22
C ASN A 166 -34.72 -7.02 -10.90
N ASP A 167 -33.47 -6.58 -10.81
CA ASP A 167 -32.32 -7.14 -11.51
C ASP A 167 -31.09 -7.09 -10.59
N ASP A 168 -30.75 -8.25 -10.03
CA ASP A 168 -29.69 -8.42 -9.04
C ASP A 168 -28.29 -8.33 -9.63
N ASN A 169 -28.14 -8.43 -10.96
CA ASN A 169 -26.83 -8.27 -11.62
C ASN A 169 -26.24 -6.87 -11.41
N ILE A 170 -27.06 -5.87 -11.06
CA ILE A 170 -26.60 -4.51 -10.77
C ILE A 170 -25.65 -4.47 -9.56
N ALA A 171 -25.84 -5.37 -8.57
CA ALA A 171 -25.03 -5.41 -7.36
C ALA A 171 -23.56 -5.75 -7.68
N ASP A 172 -23.37 -6.74 -8.54
CA ASP A 172 -22.03 -7.13 -9.01
C ASP A 172 -21.47 -6.10 -10.00
N LEU A 173 -22.29 -5.56 -10.91
CA LEU A 173 -21.84 -4.61 -11.93
C LEU A 173 -21.31 -3.29 -11.34
N TYR A 174 -21.88 -2.85 -10.23
CA TYR A 174 -21.50 -1.61 -9.53
C TYR A 174 -20.70 -1.86 -8.24
N ASP A 175 -20.25 -3.10 -8.01
CA ASP A 175 -19.43 -3.51 -6.87
C ASP A 175 -20.01 -3.09 -5.50
N LEU A 176 -21.31 -3.35 -5.26
CA LEU A 176 -22.05 -2.81 -4.12
C LEU A 176 -21.58 -3.34 -2.74
N PRO A 177 -21.06 -2.48 -1.83
CA PRO A 177 -20.69 -2.90 -0.47
C PRO A 177 -21.81 -2.83 0.57
N TYR A 178 -22.87 -2.03 0.34
CA TYR A 178 -23.96 -1.81 1.31
C TYR A 178 -25.24 -1.30 0.64
N TRP A 179 -26.31 -1.14 1.43
CA TRP A 179 -27.63 -0.73 0.98
C TRP A 179 -28.22 0.40 1.87
N PRO A 180 -28.88 1.43 1.31
CA PRO A 180 -28.94 1.74 -0.12
C PRO A 180 -27.62 2.34 -0.61
N ILE A 181 -27.41 2.29 -1.93
CA ILE A 181 -26.47 3.16 -2.63
C ILE A 181 -27.26 3.96 -3.66
N ILE A 182 -27.03 5.29 -3.66
CA ILE A 182 -27.67 6.21 -4.59
C ILE A 182 -26.57 6.97 -5.32
N TYR A 183 -26.49 6.77 -6.63
CA TYR A 183 -25.56 7.47 -7.51
C TYR A 183 -26.29 8.58 -8.27
N THR A 184 -25.61 9.72 -8.43
CA THR A 184 -25.92 10.69 -9.47
C THR A 184 -24.95 10.48 -10.61
N ILE A 185 -25.46 10.21 -11.81
CA ILE A 185 -24.67 9.91 -13.00
C ILE A 185 -24.92 11.02 -14.02
N CYS A 186 -23.88 11.81 -14.28
CA CYS A 186 -23.93 12.93 -15.21
C CYS A 186 -23.97 12.46 -16.68
N PRO A 187 -24.45 13.30 -17.63
CA PRO A 187 -24.45 12.96 -19.06
C PRO A 187 -23.09 12.52 -19.61
N ASN A 188 -22.00 13.07 -19.06
CA ASN A 188 -20.63 12.65 -19.38
C ASN A 188 -20.22 11.29 -18.78
N ARG A 189 -21.19 10.51 -18.25
CA ARG A 189 -21.03 9.15 -17.69
C ARG A 189 -20.23 9.10 -16.39
N ILE A 190 -19.87 10.23 -15.82
CA ILE A 190 -19.19 10.27 -14.52
C ILE A 190 -20.23 10.14 -13.41
N LEU A 191 -19.97 9.20 -12.49
CA LEU A 191 -20.80 8.99 -11.31
C LEU A 191 -20.23 9.66 -10.08
N SER A 192 -21.12 10.02 -9.16
CA SER A 192 -20.82 10.33 -7.76
C SER A 192 -21.88 9.72 -6.85
N GLU A 193 -21.47 9.23 -5.68
CA GLU A 193 -22.40 8.73 -4.66
C GLU A 193 -23.06 9.93 -3.97
N SER A 194 -24.33 10.19 -4.28
CA SER A 194 -25.08 11.29 -3.69
C SER A 194 -25.75 10.90 -2.37
N GLY A 195 -26.06 9.61 -2.18
CA GLY A 195 -26.70 9.12 -0.96
C GLY A 195 -28.11 9.67 -0.75
N GLN A 196 -28.60 9.61 0.48
CA GLN A 196 -30.00 9.93 0.82
C GLN A 196 -30.22 11.44 1.08
N LEU A 197 -30.11 12.28 0.04
CA LEU A 197 -30.28 13.74 0.15
C LEU A 197 -31.76 14.16 0.07
N SER A 198 -32.06 15.43 0.31
CA SER A 198 -33.39 15.98 -0.05
C SER A 198 -33.51 16.17 -1.56
N ALA A 199 -34.75 16.24 -2.08
CA ALA A 199 -35.01 16.49 -3.51
C ALA A 199 -34.26 17.72 -4.03
N SER A 200 -34.33 18.82 -3.28
CA SER A 200 -33.61 20.06 -3.60
C SER A 200 -32.10 19.90 -3.70
N ASN A 201 -31.50 19.02 -2.88
CA ASN A 201 -30.06 18.84 -2.82
C ASN A 201 -29.57 17.88 -3.92
N HIS A 202 -30.35 16.83 -4.23
CA HIS A 202 -30.11 16.03 -5.43
C HIS A 202 -30.13 16.92 -6.68
N TYR A 203 -31.19 17.73 -6.85
CA TYR A 203 -31.30 18.59 -8.01
C TYR A 203 -30.21 19.69 -8.05
N ALA A 204 -29.82 20.25 -6.90
CA ALA A 204 -28.71 21.21 -6.87
C ALA A 204 -27.37 20.58 -7.31
N GLY A 205 -27.15 19.30 -7.02
CA GLY A 205 -25.93 18.57 -7.41
C GLY A 205 -25.79 18.37 -8.92
N LEU A 206 -26.87 18.46 -9.71
CA LEU A 206 -26.79 18.43 -11.18
C LEU A 206 -25.94 19.58 -11.73
N GLY A 207 -25.84 20.70 -11.01
CA GLY A 207 -24.98 21.82 -11.40
C GLY A 207 -23.49 21.49 -11.43
N ASP A 208 -23.08 20.39 -10.80
CA ASP A 208 -21.70 19.90 -10.80
C ASP A 208 -21.38 19.04 -12.03
N CYS A 209 -22.40 18.64 -12.81
CA CYS A 209 -22.21 17.88 -14.04
C CYS A 209 -21.58 18.74 -15.14
N LEU A 210 -20.40 18.31 -15.61
CA LEU A 210 -19.68 18.98 -16.69
C LEU A 210 -20.53 18.99 -17.98
N GLN A 211 -20.66 20.18 -18.56
CA GLN A 211 -21.42 20.41 -19.79
C GLN A 211 -20.50 20.34 -21.02
N PRO A 212 -21.03 19.99 -22.20
CA PRO A 212 -20.22 19.90 -23.40
C PRO A 212 -19.88 21.31 -23.89
N SER A 213 -18.68 21.46 -24.44
CA SER A 213 -18.23 22.71 -25.06
C SER A 213 -18.67 22.79 -26.51
N GLU A 214 -19.05 23.99 -26.98
CA GLU A 214 -19.50 24.19 -28.36
C GLU A 214 -18.41 23.86 -29.38
N GLY A 215 -18.68 22.90 -30.28
CA GLY A 215 -17.72 22.42 -31.27
C GLY A 215 -17.13 21.06 -30.93
N THR A 216 -15.88 20.82 -31.33
CA THR A 216 -15.13 19.61 -30.98
C THR A 216 -14.40 19.84 -29.66
N ASN A 217 -14.41 18.88 -28.75
CA ASN A 217 -13.64 18.94 -27.50
C ASN A 217 -13.17 17.54 -27.10
N ALA A 218 -11.86 17.31 -27.06
CA ALA A 218 -11.29 16.05 -26.61
C ALA A 218 -10.74 16.27 -25.20
N ALA A 219 -11.39 15.66 -24.21
CA ALA A 219 -11.03 15.84 -22.80
C ALA A 219 -10.35 14.59 -22.26
N ILE A 220 -9.25 14.75 -21.52
CA ILE A 220 -8.64 13.65 -20.76
C ILE A 220 -9.48 13.39 -19.51
N LEU A 221 -9.98 12.16 -19.36
CA LEU A 221 -10.77 11.78 -18.19
C LEU A 221 -9.95 11.05 -17.13
N ASN A 222 -9.12 10.11 -17.57
CA ASN A 222 -8.38 9.23 -16.67
C ASN A 222 -7.11 8.73 -17.32
N LEU A 223 -6.16 8.31 -16.48
CA LEU A 223 -4.87 7.74 -16.85
C LEU A 223 -4.69 6.41 -16.14
N GLN A 224 -4.14 5.42 -16.85
CA GLN A 224 -3.77 4.13 -16.30
C GLN A 224 -2.29 3.89 -16.60
N SER A 225 -1.49 3.74 -15.55
CA SER A 225 -0.05 3.51 -15.64
C SER A 225 0.37 2.29 -14.83
N THR A 226 1.33 1.56 -15.38
CA THR A 226 2.09 0.50 -14.70
C THR A 226 3.58 0.84 -14.69
N ILE A 227 3.92 2.11 -14.93
CA ILE A 227 5.31 2.58 -14.93
C ILE A 227 5.82 2.58 -13.50
N GLU A 228 6.83 1.76 -13.26
CA GLU A 228 7.49 1.62 -11.97
C GLU A 228 9.00 1.59 -12.15
N SER A 229 9.73 2.12 -11.17
CA SER A 229 11.19 2.05 -11.16
C SER A 229 11.63 0.63 -10.83
N SER A 230 12.60 0.12 -11.57
CA SER A 230 13.26 -1.15 -11.23
C SER A 230 14.71 -0.86 -10.86
N GLY A 231 15.15 -1.34 -9.70
CA GLY A 231 16.53 -1.15 -9.25
C GLY A 231 16.78 0.27 -8.73
N CYS A 232 18.01 0.74 -8.97
CA CYS A 232 18.47 2.08 -8.59
C CYS A 232 18.63 2.98 -9.82
N GLU A 233 18.03 2.60 -10.94
CA GLU A 233 18.01 3.46 -12.09
C GLU A 233 17.17 4.70 -11.77
N ALA A 234 17.65 5.87 -12.18
CA ALA A 234 16.82 7.07 -12.27
C ALA A 234 15.87 6.97 -13.48
N SER A 235 15.28 5.79 -13.68
CA SER A 235 14.39 5.46 -14.77
C SER A 235 13.29 4.51 -14.28
N ALA A 236 12.09 4.65 -14.86
CA ALA A 236 10.97 3.76 -14.63
C ALA A 236 10.41 3.31 -15.98
N SER A 237 9.86 2.10 -16.02
CA SER A 237 9.28 1.56 -17.25
C SER A 237 7.97 0.83 -16.98
N GLY A 238 7.05 0.89 -17.94
CA GLY A 238 5.76 0.23 -17.83
C GLY A 238 4.78 0.71 -18.89
N ASN A 239 3.59 0.12 -18.92
CA ASN A 239 2.56 0.53 -19.87
C ASN A 239 1.82 1.78 -19.42
N LEU A 240 1.52 2.66 -20.38
CA LEU A 240 0.68 3.84 -20.19
C LEU A 240 -0.51 3.84 -21.15
N SER A 241 -1.69 4.14 -20.63
CA SER A 241 -2.88 4.42 -21.44
C SER A 241 -3.74 5.53 -20.82
N VAL A 242 -4.54 6.18 -21.66
CA VAL A 242 -5.33 7.37 -21.28
C VAL A 242 -6.73 7.25 -21.86
N VAL A 243 -7.74 7.51 -21.04
CA VAL A 243 -9.14 7.58 -21.45
C VAL A 243 -9.46 9.01 -21.87
N VAL A 244 -9.89 9.18 -23.11
CA VAL A 244 -10.28 10.47 -23.70
C VAL A 244 -11.76 10.44 -24.03
N GLN A 245 -12.48 11.52 -23.75
CA GLN A 245 -13.90 11.69 -24.04
C GLN A 245 -14.14 12.82 -25.02
N ASN A 246 -15.14 12.66 -25.89
CA ASN A 246 -15.68 13.79 -26.63
C ASN A 246 -16.59 14.63 -25.71
N MET A 247 -16.06 15.71 -25.16
CA MET A 247 -16.80 16.70 -24.38
C MET A 247 -17.31 17.86 -25.24
N GLY A 248 -17.40 17.68 -26.56
CA GLY A 248 -17.85 18.68 -27.52
C GLY A 248 -19.30 18.48 -27.94
N THR A 249 -19.97 19.52 -28.43
CA THR A 249 -21.32 19.40 -29.03
C THR A 249 -21.32 18.78 -30.43
N THR A 250 -20.13 18.55 -31.01
CA THR A 250 -19.97 17.96 -32.34
C THR A 250 -19.19 16.66 -32.29
N ASN A 251 -19.46 15.79 -33.25
CA ASN A 251 -18.78 14.52 -33.40
C ASN A 251 -17.26 14.67 -33.58
N LEU A 252 -16.47 13.98 -32.77
CA LEU A 252 -15.01 14.05 -32.75
C LEU A 252 -14.41 12.93 -33.59
N THR A 253 -13.80 13.29 -34.73
CA THR A 253 -13.27 12.29 -35.68
C THR A 253 -11.76 12.09 -35.60
N GLN A 254 -11.04 13.03 -34.98
CA GLN A 254 -9.59 12.99 -34.86
C GLN A 254 -9.12 13.90 -33.73
N PHE A 255 -8.08 13.48 -33.02
CA PHE A 255 -7.24 14.34 -32.17
C PHE A 255 -5.84 13.74 -32.06
N SER A 256 -4.86 14.59 -31.75
CA SER A 256 -3.48 14.22 -31.45
C SER A 256 -3.23 14.35 -29.95
N ILE A 257 -2.49 13.41 -29.38
CA ILE A 257 -2.14 13.37 -27.96
C ILE A 257 -0.68 12.97 -27.80
N GLU A 258 0.02 13.62 -26.88
CA GLU A 258 1.45 13.46 -26.64
C GLU A 258 1.72 13.20 -25.16
N VAL A 259 2.77 12.42 -24.90
CA VAL A 259 3.36 12.27 -23.57
C VAL A 259 4.68 13.04 -23.60
N THR A 260 4.88 13.93 -22.64
CA THR A 260 6.09 14.74 -22.51
C THR A 260 6.79 14.49 -21.17
N ALA A 261 8.12 14.44 -21.21
CA ALA A 261 9.00 14.39 -20.05
C ALA A 261 10.01 15.53 -20.19
N ASP A 262 10.18 16.35 -19.15
CA ASP A 262 11.03 17.57 -19.19
C ASP A 262 10.77 18.50 -20.39
N GLY A 263 9.51 18.57 -20.83
CA GLY A 263 9.09 19.37 -21.98
C GLY A 263 9.49 18.81 -23.35
N GLN A 264 9.99 17.57 -23.41
CA GLN A 264 10.24 16.84 -24.66
C GLN A 264 9.19 15.75 -24.87
N THR A 265 8.65 15.65 -26.08
CA THR A 265 7.73 14.57 -26.46
C THR A 265 8.47 13.23 -26.48
N ILE A 266 8.06 12.30 -25.62
CA ILE A 266 8.59 10.92 -25.54
C ILE A 266 7.70 9.91 -26.25
N ALA A 267 6.40 10.21 -26.40
CA ALA A 267 5.46 9.40 -27.16
C ALA A 267 4.35 10.28 -27.75
N SER A 268 3.76 9.86 -28.86
CA SER A 268 2.67 10.59 -29.52
C SER A 268 1.75 9.63 -30.25
N GLU A 269 0.45 9.85 -30.14
CA GLU A 269 -0.57 9.09 -30.85
C GLU A 269 -1.55 10.03 -31.56
N VAL A 270 -2.16 9.52 -32.63
CA VAL A 270 -3.24 10.23 -33.33
C VAL A 270 -4.45 9.31 -33.39
N PHE A 271 -5.49 9.68 -32.63
CA PHE A 271 -6.77 9.04 -32.75
C PHE A 271 -7.42 9.38 -34.11
N ASN A 272 -7.88 8.36 -34.83
CA ASN A 272 -8.67 8.52 -36.04
C ASN A 272 -9.90 7.61 -35.92
N GLY A 273 -11.07 8.21 -35.78
CA GLY A 273 -12.27 7.44 -35.49
C GLY A 273 -13.54 8.26 -35.55
N ASN A 274 -14.49 7.88 -34.72
CA ASN A 274 -15.80 8.50 -34.64
C ASN A 274 -16.26 8.41 -33.19
N LEU A 275 -16.25 9.53 -32.46
CA LEU A 275 -16.71 9.62 -31.07
C LEU A 275 -17.89 10.60 -31.02
N ASN A 276 -19.08 10.07 -30.80
CA ASN A 276 -20.26 10.88 -30.52
C ASN A 276 -20.06 11.68 -29.22
N VAL A 277 -20.95 12.63 -28.96
CA VAL A 277 -20.91 13.42 -27.71
C VAL A 277 -20.92 12.46 -26.50
N TYR A 278 -20.06 12.73 -25.53
CA TYR A 278 -19.80 11.91 -24.33
C TYR A 278 -19.21 10.51 -24.58
N GLU A 279 -18.99 10.10 -25.83
CA GLU A 279 -18.27 8.86 -26.10
C GLU A 279 -16.80 8.93 -25.70
N THR A 280 -16.31 7.81 -25.16
CA THR A 280 -14.93 7.65 -24.72
C THR A 280 -14.15 6.73 -25.64
N THR A 281 -12.84 6.91 -25.67
CA THR A 281 -11.88 5.99 -26.25
C THR A 281 -10.68 5.86 -25.33
N THR A 282 -9.98 4.74 -25.40
CA THR A 282 -8.66 4.58 -24.76
C THR A 282 -7.57 4.75 -25.80
N VAL A 283 -6.60 5.62 -25.51
CA VAL A 283 -5.35 5.75 -26.26
C VAL A 283 -4.27 5.00 -25.50
N ASN A 284 -3.69 3.98 -26.13
CA ASN A 284 -2.62 3.17 -25.55
C ASN A 284 -1.27 3.61 -26.11
N PHE A 285 -0.36 4.08 -25.24
CA PHE A 285 1.02 4.38 -25.62
C PHE A 285 1.94 3.16 -25.52
N GLY A 286 1.46 2.08 -24.89
CA GLY A 286 2.25 0.87 -24.67
C GLY A 286 3.33 1.10 -23.62
N ASN A 287 4.41 0.31 -23.70
CA ASN A 287 5.51 0.39 -22.76
C ASN A 287 6.36 1.65 -23.03
N LEU A 288 6.48 2.51 -22.01
CA LEU A 288 7.32 3.70 -22.01
C LEU A 288 8.42 3.52 -20.96
N THR A 289 9.58 4.12 -21.23
CA THR A 289 10.66 4.31 -20.25
C THR A 289 10.81 5.81 -20.03
N ILE A 290 10.77 6.22 -18.77
CA ILE A 290 10.90 7.61 -18.33
C ILE A 290 12.11 7.74 -17.42
N ASP A 291 12.80 8.86 -17.48
CA ASP A 291 13.93 9.23 -16.61
C ASP A 291 13.62 10.48 -15.77
N THR A 292 12.34 10.83 -15.66
CA THR A 292 11.82 11.98 -14.92
C THR A 292 10.71 11.57 -13.94
N GLU A 293 10.70 12.15 -12.74
CA GLU A 293 9.68 11.88 -11.71
C GLU A 293 8.29 12.45 -12.06
N SER A 294 8.12 13.02 -13.25
CA SER A 294 6.83 13.45 -13.75
C SER A 294 6.77 13.40 -15.26
N ILE A 295 5.61 13.04 -15.79
CA ILE A 295 5.26 13.18 -17.20
C ILE A 295 3.97 13.98 -17.32
N GLU A 296 3.83 14.72 -18.43
CA GLU A 296 2.60 15.41 -18.78
C GLU A 296 2.03 14.80 -20.05
N ILE A 297 0.76 14.41 -20.00
CA ILE A 297 0.00 13.96 -21.16
C ILE A 297 -0.82 15.14 -21.65
N VAL A 298 -0.73 15.45 -22.93
CA VAL A 298 -1.36 16.64 -23.53
C VAL A 298 -2.04 16.28 -24.84
N ILE A 299 -3.32 16.62 -24.98
CA ILE A 299 -4.02 16.68 -26.25
C ILE A 299 -3.55 17.95 -26.98
N THR A 300 -2.83 17.75 -28.09
CA THR A 300 -2.16 18.83 -28.83
C THR A 300 -3.00 19.40 -29.97
N SER A 301 -4.11 18.74 -30.31
CA SER A 301 -5.10 19.29 -31.23
C SER A 301 -5.84 20.47 -30.59
N ASN A 302 -6.10 21.52 -31.36
CA ASN A 302 -6.94 22.62 -30.88
C ASN A 302 -8.39 22.16 -30.81
N ASP A 303 -9.03 22.47 -29.70
CA ASP A 303 -10.43 22.19 -29.48
C ASP A 303 -11.07 23.28 -28.61
N ALA A 304 -12.32 23.06 -28.18
CA ALA A 304 -13.13 24.09 -27.57
C ALA A 304 -12.71 24.44 -26.13
N ASN A 305 -12.08 23.52 -25.39
CA ASN A 305 -11.74 23.70 -23.99
C ASN A 305 -10.36 23.15 -23.61
N SER A 306 -9.31 23.95 -23.85
CA SER A 306 -7.94 23.55 -23.53
C SER A 306 -7.63 23.24 -22.05
N SER A 307 -8.55 23.52 -21.10
CA SER A 307 -8.32 23.21 -19.68
C SER A 307 -8.48 21.73 -19.34
N ASP A 308 -9.11 20.94 -20.20
CA ASP A 308 -9.29 19.50 -20.03
C ASP A 308 -8.34 18.67 -20.93
N ASN A 309 -7.37 19.34 -21.57
CA ASN A 309 -6.45 18.73 -22.52
C ASN A 309 -5.19 18.15 -21.88
N SER A 310 -4.94 18.36 -20.59
CA SER A 310 -3.74 17.82 -19.95
C SER A 310 -3.94 17.22 -18.56
N ILE A 311 -3.11 16.23 -18.26
CA ILE A 311 -2.97 15.61 -16.95
C ILE A 311 -1.48 15.37 -16.69
N THR A 312 -1.04 15.54 -15.45
CA THR A 312 0.32 15.26 -15.01
C THR A 312 0.32 14.04 -14.10
N GLU A 313 1.17 13.08 -14.41
CA GLU A 313 1.40 11.90 -13.57
C GLU A 313 2.79 12.01 -12.93
N TYR A 314 2.88 11.64 -11.65
CA TYR A 314 4.12 11.70 -10.87
C TYR A 314 4.60 10.31 -10.51
N TYR A 315 5.91 10.10 -10.58
CA TYR A 315 6.59 8.87 -10.23
C TYR A 315 7.62 9.17 -9.15
N SER A 316 7.90 8.19 -8.30
CA SER A 316 9.04 8.27 -7.39
C SER A 316 10.06 7.25 -7.83
N PHE A 317 11.29 7.70 -8.07
CA PHE A 317 12.41 6.80 -8.37
C PHE A 317 13.22 6.47 -7.12
N SER A 318 12.64 6.65 -5.92
CA SER A 318 13.41 6.61 -4.68
C SER A 318 13.95 5.22 -4.38
N SER A 319 15.07 4.85 -4.99
CA SER A 319 16.02 3.94 -4.38
C SER A 319 16.74 4.74 -3.31
N GLY A 320 16.71 4.26 -2.08
CA GLY A 320 17.52 4.82 -1.00
C GLY A 320 18.97 5.05 -1.40
N GLU A 321 19.66 6.02 -0.79
CA GLU A 321 21.12 6.12 -0.90
C GLU A 321 21.76 5.74 0.44
N THR A 322 22.95 5.16 0.36
CA THR A 322 23.81 4.91 1.52
C THR A 322 25.29 5.03 1.15
N GLU A 323 26.16 5.01 2.15
CA GLU A 323 27.61 4.93 1.99
C GLU A 323 28.16 3.71 2.73
N ALA A 324 28.86 2.83 2.01
CA ALA A 324 29.65 1.69 2.51
C ALA A 324 28.91 0.54 3.21
N GLU A 325 27.74 0.81 3.82
CA GLU A 325 26.97 -0.18 4.56
C GLU A 325 25.48 0.19 4.63
N VAL A 326 24.64 -0.80 4.92
CA VAL A 326 23.24 -0.61 5.34
C VAL A 326 22.97 -1.35 6.63
N THR A 327 21.88 -0.98 7.30
CA THR A 327 21.35 -1.78 8.41
C THR A 327 20.03 -2.43 8.00
N VAL A 328 20.02 -3.76 7.98
CA VAL A 328 18.82 -4.59 7.76
C VAL A 328 18.17 -4.86 9.11
N VAL A 329 16.91 -4.47 9.28
CA VAL A 329 16.10 -4.74 10.46
C VAL A 329 14.96 -5.66 10.08
N LEU A 330 14.79 -6.76 10.80
CA LEU A 330 13.72 -7.72 10.59
C LEU A 330 13.02 -7.99 11.92
N LEU A 331 11.70 -7.88 11.95
CA LEU A 331 10.82 -8.49 12.94
C LEU A 331 10.18 -9.70 12.25
N THR A 332 10.49 -10.90 12.72
CA THR A 332 9.83 -12.11 12.22
C THR A 332 8.40 -12.21 12.76
N ASP A 333 7.56 -12.90 12.01
CA ASP A 333 6.18 -13.20 12.36
C ASP A 333 6.11 -14.55 13.12
N ASN A 334 4.98 -15.25 13.01
CA ASN A 334 4.79 -16.57 13.62
C ASN A 334 5.45 -17.73 12.87
N TYR A 335 6.03 -17.50 11.68
CA TYR A 335 6.53 -18.54 10.80
C TYR A 335 7.95 -18.24 10.29
N ALA A 336 8.85 -17.84 11.19
CA ALA A 336 10.22 -17.43 10.87
C ALA A 336 11.06 -18.46 10.09
N SER A 337 10.72 -19.75 10.16
CA SER A 337 11.38 -20.80 9.38
C SER A 337 11.15 -20.69 7.87
N GLU A 338 10.17 -19.89 7.46
CA GLU A 338 9.74 -19.70 6.06
C GLU A 338 10.46 -18.54 5.39
N ILE A 339 11.27 -17.79 6.15
CA ILE A 339 11.89 -16.55 5.69
C ILE A 339 13.34 -16.79 5.25
N TYR A 340 13.66 -16.30 4.06
CA TYR A 340 15.02 -16.13 3.56
C TYR A 340 15.22 -14.69 3.09
N LEU A 341 16.38 -14.11 3.35
CA LEU A 341 16.69 -12.75 2.93
C LEU A 341 18.12 -12.65 2.40
N GLU A 342 18.30 -11.78 1.41
CA GLU A 342 19.60 -11.51 0.81
C GLU A 342 19.73 -10.06 0.33
N ILE A 343 20.97 -9.61 0.17
CA ILE A 343 21.29 -8.42 -0.61
C ILE A 343 22.15 -8.87 -1.80
N THR A 344 21.81 -8.43 -3.00
CA THR A 344 22.58 -8.67 -4.22
C THR A 344 23.16 -7.37 -4.78
N ASP A 345 24.28 -7.46 -5.51
CA ASP A 345 24.80 -6.37 -6.32
C ASP A 345 24.06 -6.25 -7.68
N GLU A 346 24.41 -5.24 -8.48
CA GLU A 346 23.84 -4.99 -9.82
C GLU A 346 23.98 -6.15 -10.81
N ASN A 347 24.91 -7.08 -10.57
CA ASN A 347 25.14 -8.26 -11.42
C ASN A 347 24.39 -9.50 -10.89
N GLY A 348 23.61 -9.35 -9.81
CA GLY A 348 22.91 -10.43 -9.14
C GLY A 348 23.80 -11.30 -8.25
N ASN A 349 25.02 -10.85 -7.89
CA ASN A 349 25.84 -11.58 -6.94
C ASN A 349 25.36 -11.30 -5.52
N VAL A 350 25.11 -12.34 -4.73
CA VAL A 350 24.78 -12.23 -3.30
C VAL A 350 25.96 -11.64 -2.54
N VAL A 351 25.77 -10.46 -1.93
CA VAL A 351 26.75 -9.81 -1.05
C VAL A 351 26.53 -10.18 0.42
N TRP A 352 25.30 -10.54 0.78
CA TRP A 352 24.91 -10.93 2.13
C TRP A 352 23.60 -11.72 2.11
N SER A 353 23.43 -12.67 3.05
CA SER A 353 22.19 -13.44 3.22
C SER A 353 22.02 -13.92 4.66
N GLU A 354 20.78 -14.06 5.11
CA GLU A 354 20.36 -14.64 6.40
C GLU A 354 19.02 -15.40 6.23
N GLY A 355 18.57 -16.07 7.28
CA GLY A 355 17.34 -16.88 7.24
C GLY A 355 17.56 -18.28 6.69
N ASN A 356 16.47 -18.96 6.34
CA ASN A 356 16.51 -20.36 5.97
C ASN A 356 16.97 -20.56 4.52
N GLU A 357 18.23 -20.96 4.32
CA GLU A 357 18.80 -21.10 2.98
C GLU A 357 18.18 -22.25 2.16
N ASN A 358 17.42 -23.15 2.79
CA ASN A 358 16.66 -24.18 2.07
C ASN A 358 15.39 -23.63 1.40
N VAL A 359 14.94 -22.43 1.79
CA VAL A 359 13.81 -21.73 1.17
C VAL A 359 14.26 -20.94 -0.06
N ALA A 360 15.55 -20.57 -0.15
CA ALA A 360 16.07 -19.77 -1.26
C ALA A 360 15.63 -20.31 -2.64
N GLY A 361 14.96 -19.45 -3.43
CA GLY A 361 14.40 -19.78 -4.74
C GLY A 361 13.08 -20.57 -4.75
N ASN A 362 12.46 -20.82 -3.60
CA ASN A 362 11.18 -21.52 -3.46
C ASN A 362 10.23 -20.67 -2.60
N TYR A 363 9.46 -19.81 -3.24
CA TYR A 363 8.55 -18.87 -2.57
C TYR A 363 7.12 -19.07 -3.05
N ASP A 364 6.13 -18.68 -2.25
CA ASP A 364 4.69 -18.84 -2.57
C ASP A 364 4.33 -20.28 -2.98
N THR A 365 4.80 -21.25 -2.19
CA THR A 365 4.59 -22.67 -2.50
C THR A 365 3.22 -23.18 -2.03
N GLY A 366 2.55 -22.45 -1.14
CA GLY A 366 1.37 -22.89 -0.40
C GLY A 366 1.61 -24.12 0.49
N GLN A 367 2.88 -24.45 0.77
CA GLN A 367 3.26 -25.60 1.60
C GLN A 367 3.76 -25.15 2.96
N GLU A 368 3.23 -25.72 4.03
CA GLU A 368 3.72 -25.46 5.39
C GLU A 368 5.01 -26.25 5.69
N ASN A 369 5.85 -25.72 6.59
CA ASN A 369 7.02 -26.40 7.15
C ASN A 369 8.12 -26.71 6.12
N PRO A 370 8.86 -25.69 5.65
CA PRO A 370 10.04 -25.90 4.82
C PRO A 370 11.08 -26.76 5.55
N ALA A 371 12.06 -27.28 4.79
CA ALA A 371 13.19 -27.97 5.36
C ALA A 371 13.90 -27.06 6.38
N ALA A 372 14.17 -27.59 7.58
CA ALA A 372 14.72 -26.80 8.66
C ALA A 372 16.12 -26.26 8.32
N ASP A 373 16.34 -24.99 8.61
CA ASP A 373 17.65 -24.36 8.65
C ASP A 373 18.55 -25.08 9.69
N GLN A 374 19.78 -25.43 9.27
CA GLN A 374 20.76 -26.13 10.09
C GLN A 374 21.92 -25.24 10.57
N THR A 375 22.02 -24.01 10.09
CA THR A 375 23.12 -23.08 10.35
C THR A 375 22.72 -22.07 11.42
N ASN A 376 21.73 -21.23 11.15
CA ASN A 376 21.35 -20.07 11.98
C ASN A 376 19.83 -19.78 11.91
N PRO A 377 18.98 -20.69 12.41
CA PRO A 377 17.53 -20.55 12.28
C PRO A 377 17.00 -19.29 12.95
N LEU A 378 16.18 -18.54 12.21
CA LEU A 378 15.39 -17.44 12.77
C LEU A 378 14.32 -18.00 13.72
N GLU A 379 14.03 -17.26 14.78
CA GLU A 379 13.00 -17.57 15.75
C GLU A 379 11.75 -16.71 15.51
N ASN A 380 10.58 -17.25 15.83
CA ASN A 380 9.30 -16.56 15.67
C ASN A 380 9.19 -15.34 16.59
N ASN A 381 8.58 -14.27 16.09
CA ASN A 381 8.30 -13.03 16.83
C ASN A 381 9.55 -12.39 17.45
N GLN A 382 10.69 -12.45 16.75
CA GLN A 382 11.95 -11.87 17.20
C GLN A 382 12.42 -10.75 16.28
N SER A 383 13.12 -9.78 16.88
CA SER A 383 13.76 -8.69 16.15
C SER A 383 15.25 -8.98 15.94
N TYR A 384 15.68 -8.80 14.70
CA TYR A 384 17.06 -8.92 14.24
C TYR A 384 17.50 -7.60 13.61
N GLU A 385 18.79 -7.29 13.75
CA GLU A 385 19.42 -6.11 13.18
C GLU A 385 20.84 -6.48 12.74
N TRP A 386 21.11 -6.32 11.44
CA TRP A 386 22.40 -6.64 10.82
C TRP A 386 22.98 -5.42 10.11
N THR A 387 24.22 -5.07 10.44
CA THR A 387 24.99 -4.10 9.64
C THR A 387 25.70 -4.84 8.51
N VAL A 388 25.35 -4.52 7.28
CA VAL A 388 25.83 -5.20 6.08
C VAL A 388 26.76 -4.26 5.32
N SER A 389 28.01 -4.68 5.12
CA SER A 389 28.98 -3.94 4.33
C SER A 389 28.78 -4.18 2.83
N LEU A 390 28.81 -3.10 2.05
CA LEU A 390 28.55 -3.09 0.61
C LEU A 390 29.87 -2.86 -0.14
N PRO A 391 30.43 -3.87 -0.83
CA PRO A 391 31.81 -3.82 -1.31
C PRO A 391 32.02 -2.98 -2.58
N ALA A 392 30.95 -2.58 -3.27
CA ALA A 392 31.01 -1.87 -4.55
C ALA A 392 30.14 -0.61 -4.57
N GLU A 393 30.55 0.38 -5.36
CA GLU A 393 29.78 1.60 -5.66
C GLU A 393 28.81 1.29 -6.81
N ASN A 394 27.69 0.66 -6.49
CA ASN A 394 26.67 0.30 -7.46
C ASN A 394 25.30 0.11 -6.79
N CYS A 395 24.32 -0.22 -7.62
CA CYS A 395 22.99 -0.58 -7.15
C CYS A 395 23.01 -1.90 -6.40
N HIS A 396 22.28 -1.94 -5.29
CA HIS A 396 22.03 -3.16 -4.54
C HIS A 396 20.53 -3.39 -4.39
N THR A 397 20.14 -4.65 -4.26
CA THR A 397 18.75 -5.06 -4.02
C THR A 397 18.70 -5.88 -2.75
N PHE A 398 17.95 -5.42 -1.76
CA PHE A 398 17.48 -6.26 -0.67
C PHE A 398 16.29 -7.08 -1.15
N PHE A 399 16.31 -8.37 -0.87
CA PHE A 399 15.25 -9.31 -1.17
C PHE A 399 14.87 -10.06 0.11
N ILE A 400 13.58 -10.24 0.33
CA ILE A 400 13.03 -11.15 1.33
C ILE A 400 12.00 -12.06 0.66
N GLY A 401 12.10 -13.35 0.92
CA GLY A 401 11.20 -14.34 0.39
C GLY A 401 10.56 -15.17 1.49
N ASP A 402 9.30 -15.53 1.27
CA ASP A 402 8.48 -16.34 2.14
C ASP A 402 8.06 -17.64 1.42
N TYR A 403 8.28 -18.77 2.09
CA TYR A 403 8.06 -20.10 1.53
C TYR A 403 6.57 -20.39 1.31
N PHE A 404 5.70 -19.98 2.23
CA PHE A 404 4.27 -20.31 2.16
C PHE A 404 3.54 -19.44 1.15
N GLY A 405 3.80 -18.14 1.14
CA GLY A 405 3.17 -17.14 0.28
C GLY A 405 2.22 -16.19 1.02
N ASP A 406 2.39 -15.97 2.32
CA ASP A 406 1.65 -14.95 3.07
C ASP A 406 2.57 -13.85 3.64
N GLY A 407 3.85 -13.89 3.28
CA GLY A 407 4.85 -12.90 3.62
C GLY A 407 5.17 -12.89 5.10
N LEU A 408 4.86 -11.80 5.79
CA LEU A 408 5.00 -11.65 7.24
C LEU A 408 3.62 -11.41 7.91
N ASP A 409 2.51 -11.85 7.28
CA ASP A 409 1.14 -11.60 7.71
C ASP A 409 0.51 -12.75 8.53
N ALA A 410 1.02 -12.98 9.75
CA ALA A 410 0.42 -13.96 10.64
C ALA A 410 -0.93 -13.53 11.27
N ALA A 411 -1.29 -12.24 11.23
CA ALA A 411 -2.47 -11.69 11.93
C ALA A 411 -3.78 -12.25 11.37
N GLN A 412 -3.84 -12.57 10.08
CA GLN A 412 -4.99 -13.25 9.47
C GLN A 412 -5.30 -14.59 10.16
N TRP A 413 -4.29 -15.22 10.76
CA TRP A 413 -4.39 -16.49 11.48
C TRP A 413 -4.38 -16.33 13.01
N GLY A 414 -4.53 -15.10 13.50
CA GLY A 414 -4.50 -14.78 14.93
C GLY A 414 -3.09 -14.68 15.54
N GLY A 415 -2.07 -14.58 14.69
CA GLY A 415 -0.67 -14.32 15.06
C GLY A 415 -0.33 -12.83 15.14
N THR A 416 0.96 -12.52 15.10
CA THR A 416 1.51 -11.16 15.07
C THR A 416 2.30 -10.96 13.79
N ASN A 417 2.03 -9.87 13.07
CA ASN A 417 2.74 -9.57 11.84
C ASN A 417 4.20 -9.22 12.11
N GLY A 418 5.06 -9.66 11.19
CA GLY A 418 6.45 -9.24 11.11
C GLY A 418 6.58 -7.87 10.44
N ASN A 419 7.83 -7.45 10.23
CA ASN A 419 8.18 -6.23 9.50
C ASN A 419 9.65 -6.28 9.04
N TRP A 420 10.00 -5.60 7.95
CA TRP A 420 11.39 -5.38 7.56
C TRP A 420 11.67 -3.91 7.23
N THR A 421 12.91 -3.47 7.45
CA THR A 421 13.35 -2.10 7.16
C THR A 421 14.83 -2.09 6.78
N ILE A 422 15.19 -1.33 5.75
CA ILE A 422 16.57 -1.01 5.38
C ILE A 422 16.87 0.42 5.78
N LYS A 423 17.94 0.62 6.55
CA LYS A 423 18.44 1.93 6.93
C LYS A 423 19.78 2.22 6.28
N ASP A 424 20.02 3.49 5.95
CA ASP A 424 21.32 3.98 5.50
C ASP A 424 22.38 3.91 6.62
N ASN A 425 23.61 4.28 6.29
CA ASN A 425 24.74 4.38 7.21
C ASN A 425 24.57 5.41 8.34
N ASN A 426 23.54 6.27 8.29
CA ASN A 426 23.17 7.22 9.33
C ASN A 426 21.99 6.74 10.19
N GLY A 427 21.43 5.56 9.90
CA GLY A 427 20.28 4.99 10.58
C GLY A 427 18.92 5.56 10.13
N ILE A 428 18.87 6.26 9.00
CA ILE A 428 17.63 6.74 8.37
C ILE A 428 17.03 5.61 7.53
N SER A 429 15.72 5.37 7.69
CA SER A 429 15.01 4.38 6.86
C SER A 429 15.00 4.83 5.40
N ILE A 430 15.49 3.98 4.52
CA ILE A 430 15.56 4.22 3.08
C ILE A 430 14.70 3.25 2.26
N ALA A 431 14.31 2.12 2.85
CA ALA A 431 13.26 1.23 2.36
C ALA A 431 12.60 0.51 3.54
N GLN A 432 11.33 0.15 3.41
CA GLN A 432 10.60 -0.61 4.44
C GLN A 432 9.43 -1.34 3.81
N MET A 433 8.98 -2.39 4.50
CA MET A 433 7.77 -3.13 4.14
C MET A 433 6.55 -2.20 4.10
N THR A 434 5.76 -2.26 3.03
CA THR A 434 4.52 -1.49 2.88
C THR A 434 3.27 -2.32 3.21
N THR A 435 3.31 -3.62 2.91
CA THR A 435 2.28 -4.61 3.23
C THR A 435 2.90 -5.82 3.92
N ALA A 436 2.28 -6.34 4.98
CA ALA A 436 2.75 -7.55 5.65
C ALA A 436 2.55 -8.78 4.76
N ASN A 437 1.44 -8.82 4.01
CA ASN A 437 1.20 -9.86 3.02
C ASN A 437 1.76 -9.37 1.68
N PHE A 438 3.00 -9.78 1.39
CA PHE A 438 3.68 -9.57 0.12
C PHE A 438 3.71 -10.85 -0.73
N GLU A 439 2.80 -11.79 -0.44
CA GLU A 439 2.75 -13.12 -1.05
C GLU A 439 4.11 -13.83 -0.89
N GLY A 440 4.73 -14.27 -1.99
CA GLY A 440 6.00 -14.99 -1.94
C GLY A 440 7.23 -14.14 -1.68
N SER A 441 7.25 -12.85 -2.02
CA SER A 441 8.47 -12.05 -1.87
C SER A 441 8.24 -10.55 -1.90
N ASP A 442 9.12 -9.82 -1.23
CA ASP A 442 9.24 -8.37 -1.29
C ASP A 442 10.70 -7.99 -1.57
N ASN A 443 10.92 -6.83 -2.16
CA ASN A 443 12.27 -6.34 -2.43
C ASN A 443 12.34 -4.82 -2.41
N ALA A 444 13.55 -4.31 -2.19
CA ALA A 444 13.83 -2.89 -2.31
C ALA A 444 15.25 -2.67 -2.81
N SER A 445 15.41 -1.69 -3.69
CA SER A 445 16.71 -1.33 -4.24
C SER A 445 17.22 -0.02 -3.64
N PHE A 446 18.54 0.07 -3.48
CA PHE A 446 19.22 1.24 -2.93
C PHE A 446 20.63 1.38 -3.54
N LEU A 447 21.04 2.62 -3.79
CA LEU A 447 22.34 2.95 -4.35
C LEU A 447 23.39 3.06 -3.24
N ASN A 448 24.47 2.29 -3.37
CA ASN A 448 25.66 2.52 -2.56
C ASN A 448 26.58 3.51 -3.27
N THR A 449 26.77 4.68 -2.67
CA THR A 449 27.54 5.79 -3.27
C THR A 449 29.03 5.74 -2.92
N VAL A 450 29.42 4.90 -1.95
CA VAL A 450 30.82 4.71 -1.52
C VAL A 450 31.07 3.24 -1.26
N ALA A 451 32.08 2.65 -1.89
CA ALA A 451 32.43 1.26 -1.62
C ALA A 451 32.87 1.12 -0.16
N GLY A 452 32.24 0.20 0.56
CA GLY A 452 32.71 -0.24 1.85
C GLY A 452 34.12 -0.79 1.70
N ASN A 453 35.08 -0.20 2.42
CA ASN A 453 36.34 -0.88 2.60
C ASN A 453 36.01 -2.24 3.21
N PRO A 454 36.51 -3.37 2.67
CA PRO A 454 36.33 -4.67 3.28
C PRO A 454 37.03 -4.61 4.64
N SER A 455 36.30 -4.19 5.67
CA SER A 455 36.69 -4.13 7.07
C SER A 455 36.49 -5.51 7.68
N SER A 456 36.87 -6.52 6.90
CA SER A 456 37.08 -7.92 7.20
C SER A 456 37.51 -8.49 5.86
N ILE A 457 38.83 -8.61 5.69
CA ILE A 457 39.30 -9.79 4.97
C ILE A 457 38.54 -10.94 5.63
N ASN A 458 37.65 -11.61 4.89
CA ASN A 458 37.41 -13.02 5.15
C ASN A 458 38.80 -13.64 5.08
N GLU A 459 39.49 -13.69 6.22
CA GLU A 459 40.62 -14.59 6.38
C GLU A 459 39.97 -15.91 6.07
N ILE A 460 40.33 -16.51 4.93
CA ILE A 460 40.00 -17.90 4.62
C ILE A 460 40.24 -18.62 5.93
N GLU A 461 39.19 -19.01 6.66
CA GLU A 461 39.36 -19.48 8.03
C GLU A 461 40.20 -20.75 7.94
N ARG A 462 41.51 -20.62 8.20
CA ARG A 462 42.45 -21.73 8.02
C ARG A 462 42.15 -22.85 8.99
N PHE A 463 41.55 -22.49 10.12
CA PHE A 463 41.02 -23.40 11.11
C PHE A 463 39.82 -22.84 11.89
N GLY A 464 38.88 -23.72 12.23
CA GLY A 464 37.78 -23.46 13.17
C GLY A 464 38.16 -23.88 14.59
N PHE A 465 37.66 -23.17 15.60
CA PHE A 465 38.02 -23.40 17.01
C PHE A 465 36.82 -23.20 17.94
N SER A 466 36.46 -24.21 18.73
CA SER A 466 35.41 -24.13 19.75
C SER A 466 35.78 -24.90 21.02
N ILE A 467 35.22 -24.47 22.16
CA ILE A 467 35.47 -25.08 23.47
C ILE A 467 34.14 -25.34 24.19
N PHE A 468 33.94 -26.58 24.66
CA PHE A 468 32.76 -26.96 25.43
C PHE A 468 33.09 -27.97 26.56
N PRO A 469 32.38 -27.92 27.70
CA PRO A 469 31.47 -26.84 28.08
C PRO A 469 32.25 -25.57 28.44
N ASN A 470 31.62 -24.41 28.28
CA ASN A 470 32.09 -23.13 28.79
C ASN A 470 30.89 -22.43 29.46
N PRO A 471 30.82 -22.32 30.80
CA PRO A 471 31.88 -22.59 31.79
C PRO A 471 32.27 -24.06 31.99
N MET A 472 33.52 -24.31 32.40
CA MET A 472 34.08 -25.64 32.68
C MET A 472 34.41 -25.83 34.18
N LYS A 473 34.29 -27.07 34.67
CA LYS A 473 34.66 -27.47 36.05
C LYS A 473 36.08 -28.00 36.12
N ASP A 474 36.25 -29.27 35.75
CA ASP A 474 37.53 -29.98 35.82
C ASP A 474 38.12 -30.30 34.44
N ASN A 475 37.26 -30.53 33.44
CA ASN A 475 37.67 -30.83 32.07
C ASN A 475 36.77 -30.09 31.06
N GLY A 476 37.36 -29.76 29.91
CA GLY A 476 36.69 -29.29 28.71
C GLY A 476 37.20 -30.03 27.48
N THR A 477 36.49 -29.86 26.38
CA THR A 477 36.86 -30.39 25.07
C THR A 477 37.04 -29.21 24.12
N ILE A 478 38.16 -29.21 23.42
CA ILE A 478 38.47 -28.24 22.39
C ILE A 478 38.33 -28.95 21.04
N ASN A 479 37.43 -28.46 20.19
CA ASN A 479 37.34 -28.90 18.82
C ASN A 479 38.11 -27.92 17.93
N ILE A 480 39.00 -28.46 17.11
CA ILE A 480 39.83 -27.72 16.17
C ILE A 480 39.63 -28.35 14.79
N ASN A 481 39.06 -27.62 13.85
CA ASN A 481 38.95 -28.05 12.46
C ASN A 481 40.11 -27.45 11.68
N LEU A 482 41.00 -28.26 11.11
CA LEU A 482 42.12 -27.77 10.30
C LEU A 482 41.89 -28.04 8.81
N SER A 483 42.24 -27.09 7.95
CA SER A 483 42.26 -27.29 6.49
C SER A 483 43.36 -28.27 6.04
N GLU A 484 44.53 -28.26 6.70
CA GLU A 484 45.65 -29.16 6.47
C GLU A 484 46.28 -29.64 7.79
N SER A 485 47.09 -30.70 7.75
CA SER A 485 47.77 -31.17 8.97
C SER A 485 48.86 -30.17 9.37
N SER A 486 48.81 -29.71 10.61
CA SER A 486 49.70 -28.65 11.12
C SER A 486 50.07 -28.83 12.59
N GLU A 487 51.19 -28.22 12.99
CA GLU A 487 51.60 -28.09 14.39
C GLU A 487 50.78 -26.97 15.05
N THR A 488 50.00 -27.33 16.05
CA THR A 488 49.08 -26.44 16.77
C THR A 488 49.55 -26.21 18.19
N ARG A 489 49.69 -24.95 18.60
CA ARG A 489 49.97 -24.55 20.00
C ARG A 489 48.69 -24.07 20.67
N LEU A 490 48.36 -24.66 21.81
CA LEU A 490 47.30 -24.22 22.70
C LEU A 490 47.89 -23.60 23.96
N ASP A 491 47.59 -22.34 24.23
CA ASP A 491 47.94 -21.64 25.47
C ASP A 491 46.67 -21.25 26.23
N ILE A 492 46.63 -21.46 27.56
CA ILE A 492 45.60 -20.90 28.44
C ILE A 492 46.23 -19.77 29.24
N VAL A 493 45.65 -18.59 29.14
CA VAL A 493 46.18 -17.34 29.67
C VAL A 493 45.19 -16.73 30.66
N ASN A 494 45.65 -16.24 31.80
CA ASN A 494 44.79 -15.55 32.76
C ASN A 494 44.55 -14.08 32.33
N ILE A 495 43.67 -13.36 33.05
CA ILE A 495 43.37 -11.94 32.76
C ILE A 495 44.56 -10.98 32.89
N LEU A 496 45.67 -11.42 33.52
CA LEU A 496 46.90 -10.65 33.65
C LEU A 496 47.89 -10.93 32.48
N GLY A 497 47.53 -11.81 31.55
CA GLY A 497 48.38 -12.21 30.44
C GLY A 497 49.38 -13.32 30.78
N GLU A 498 49.31 -13.91 31.97
CA GLU A 498 50.22 -15.00 32.35
C GLU A 498 49.74 -16.34 31.79
N ILE A 499 50.65 -17.04 31.10
CA ILE A 499 50.40 -18.38 30.57
C ILE A 499 50.31 -19.37 31.74
N SER A 500 49.12 -19.90 31.95
CA SER A 500 48.81 -20.87 33.00
C SER A 500 48.99 -22.32 32.53
N PHE A 501 48.88 -22.56 31.22
CA PHE A 501 49.03 -23.88 30.61
C PHE A 501 49.43 -23.75 29.13
N THR A 502 50.32 -24.61 28.64
CA THR A 502 50.69 -24.70 27.21
C THR A 502 50.69 -26.16 26.78
N LYS A 503 50.19 -26.44 25.58
CA LYS A 503 50.23 -27.76 24.95
C LYS A 503 50.56 -27.62 23.46
N LEU A 504 51.57 -28.34 22.99
CA LEU A 504 51.90 -28.49 21.57
C LEU A 504 51.28 -29.79 21.03
N LEU A 505 50.67 -29.71 19.85
CA LEU A 505 49.91 -30.79 19.24
C LEU A 505 50.27 -30.89 17.76
N ASN A 506 50.34 -32.10 17.23
CA ASN A 506 50.36 -32.33 15.78
C ASN A 506 48.98 -32.86 15.40
N LEU A 507 48.21 -32.05 14.70
CA LEU A 507 46.81 -32.35 14.37
C LEU A 507 46.68 -32.67 12.87
N ASN A 508 45.75 -33.55 12.53
CA ASN A 508 45.48 -33.90 11.13
C ASN A 508 44.53 -32.87 10.50
N SER A 509 44.39 -32.87 9.18
CA SER A 509 43.30 -32.13 8.54
C SER A 509 41.93 -32.66 8.97
N GLY A 510 40.92 -31.78 8.97
CA GLY A 510 39.57 -32.04 9.46
C GLY A 510 39.39 -31.79 10.96
N ASN A 511 38.32 -32.35 11.53
CA ASN A 511 37.95 -32.16 12.93
C ASN A 511 38.86 -32.96 13.88
N ASN A 512 39.53 -32.26 14.79
CA ASN A 512 40.32 -32.81 15.87
C ASN A 512 39.66 -32.46 17.21
N SER A 513 39.66 -33.41 18.14
CA SER A 513 39.13 -33.19 19.49
C SER A 513 40.24 -33.35 20.53
N VAL A 514 40.45 -32.31 21.33
CA VAL A 514 41.51 -32.24 22.32
C VAL A 514 40.89 -32.09 23.70
N ASN A 515 41.19 -33.04 24.59
CA ASN A 515 40.79 -32.92 25.99
C ASN A 515 41.68 -31.89 26.71
N LEU A 516 41.03 -30.95 27.40
CA LEU A 516 41.65 -29.94 28.24
C LEU A 516 41.30 -30.22 29.71
N ASN A 517 42.30 -30.60 30.51
CA ASN A 517 42.15 -30.70 31.95
C ASN A 517 42.47 -29.35 32.60
N VAL A 518 41.52 -28.79 33.33
CA VAL A 518 41.64 -27.51 34.04
C VAL A 518 41.51 -27.64 35.55
N SER A 519 41.52 -28.88 36.09
CA SER A 519 41.34 -29.13 37.52
C SER A 519 42.43 -28.48 38.40
N HIS A 520 43.55 -28.08 37.80
CA HIS A 520 44.65 -27.37 38.45
C HIS A 520 44.52 -25.83 38.44
N LEU A 521 43.59 -25.27 37.66
CA LEU A 521 43.35 -23.83 37.55
C LEU A 521 42.32 -23.36 38.59
N ASN A 522 42.42 -22.11 39.03
CA ASN A 522 41.47 -21.51 39.98
C ASN A 522 40.20 -21.01 39.25
N ASN A 523 39.09 -20.86 39.99
CA ASN A 523 37.88 -20.24 39.44
C ASN A 523 38.19 -18.83 38.91
N GLY A 524 37.70 -18.52 37.71
CA GLY A 524 37.99 -17.25 37.06
C GLY A 524 37.82 -17.28 35.54
N ILE A 525 38.13 -16.15 34.91
CA ILE A 525 38.13 -15.97 33.46
C ILE A 525 39.56 -16.22 32.94
N TYR A 526 39.66 -16.99 31.87
CA TYR A 526 40.89 -17.24 31.13
C TYR A 526 40.62 -17.07 29.63
N PHE A 527 41.69 -17.05 28.84
CA PHE A 527 41.65 -17.01 27.39
C PHE A 527 42.42 -18.21 26.84
N ALA A 528 41.80 -18.98 25.97
CA ALA A 528 42.43 -20.05 25.23
C ALA A 528 42.90 -19.51 23.88
N HIS A 529 44.21 -19.49 23.67
CA HIS A 529 44.85 -19.10 22.42
C HIS A 529 45.24 -20.36 21.67
N VAL A 530 44.72 -20.54 20.45
CA VAL A 530 45.12 -21.61 19.54
C VAL A 530 45.89 -20.99 18.39
N THR A 531 47.17 -21.33 18.28
CA THR A 531 48.06 -20.89 17.20
C THR A 531 48.30 -22.03 16.21
N VAL A 532 48.03 -21.79 14.92
CA VAL A 532 48.28 -22.71 13.80
C VAL A 532 49.05 -21.94 12.73
N ASP A 533 50.22 -22.42 12.32
CA ASP A 533 51.06 -21.79 11.27
C ASP A 533 51.29 -20.27 11.41
N GLY A 534 51.34 -19.79 12.66
CA GLY A 534 51.56 -18.38 13.02
C GLY A 534 50.29 -17.55 13.21
N GLU A 535 49.13 -18.04 12.80
CA GLU A 535 47.82 -17.41 13.05
C GLU A 535 47.29 -17.84 14.42
N THR A 536 46.74 -16.90 15.22
CA THR A 536 46.22 -17.21 16.57
C THR A 536 44.77 -16.80 16.72
N LYS A 537 43.90 -17.77 17.05
CA LYS A 537 42.51 -17.53 17.46
C LYS A 537 42.38 -17.60 18.97
N THR A 538 41.51 -16.75 19.53
CA THR A 538 41.34 -16.61 20.98
C THR A 538 39.88 -16.81 21.38
N MET A 539 39.65 -17.61 22.42
CA MET A 539 38.32 -17.80 23.02
C MET A 539 38.37 -17.57 24.52
N LYS A 540 37.42 -16.77 25.03
CA LYS A 540 37.22 -16.61 26.47
C LYS A 540 36.67 -17.90 27.06
N ILE A 541 37.30 -18.43 28.10
CA ILE A 541 36.81 -19.57 28.88
C ILE A 541 36.59 -19.17 30.35
N THR A 542 35.57 -19.76 30.96
CA THR A 542 35.22 -19.51 32.37
C THR A 542 35.38 -20.80 33.15
N ILE A 543 36.15 -20.78 34.24
CA ILE A 543 36.33 -21.91 35.15
C ILE A 543 35.51 -21.67 36.41
N ASN A 544 34.62 -22.62 36.74
CA ASN A 544 33.73 -22.53 37.89
C ASN A 544 33.53 -23.90 38.55
N LYS A 545 34.40 -24.25 39.51
CA LYS A 545 34.39 -25.50 40.27
C LYS A 545 33.21 -25.63 41.22
#